data_AF-A0A2V8NDR4-F1
#
_entry.id   AF-A0A2V8NDR4-F1
#
_cell.length_a   1.000
_cell.length_b   1.000
_cell.length_c   1.000
_cell.angle_alpha   90.00
_cell.angle_beta   90.00
_cell.angle_gamma   90.00
#
_symmetry.space_group_name_H-M   'P 1'
#
loop_
_entity.id
_entity.type
_entity.pdbx_description
1 polymer ?
#
loop_
_entity_poly.entity_id
_entity_poly.type
_entity_poly.pdbx_seq_one_letter_code
_entity_poly.pdbx_strand_id
1 'polypeptide(L)'
;GGINIVITDRAQFEPISTGLEIAAQLLKLYPKDFAADRFNQLLVSQKVYDAFRQGTEGRALRQIWETDLAGFRAIRSKYLLY
;
A
#
# COMPACT_ATOMS: atom_id res chain seq x y z
N GLY A 1 21.52 5.48 2.71
CA GLY A 1 20.74 6.55 3.39
C GLY A 1 19.37 6.02 3.75
N GLY A 2 18.68 6.65 4.69
CA GLY A 2 17.33 6.26 5.11
C GLY A 2 16.45 7.48 5.33
N ILE A 3 15.16 7.25 5.58
CA ILE A 3 14.21 8.30 5.92
C ILE A 3 13.65 8.07 7.32
N ASN A 4 13.42 9.16 8.06
CA ASN A 4 12.67 9.15 9.31
C ASN A 4 11.32 9.84 9.06
N ILE A 5 10.23 9.20 9.47
CA ILE A 5 8.86 9.72 9.30
C ILE A 5 8.28 9.96 10.69
N VAL A 6 7.98 11.21 11.01
CA VAL A 6 7.31 11.60 12.25
C VAL A 6 5.85 11.90 11.93
N ILE A 7 4.94 11.14 12.53
CA ILE A 7 3.49 11.32 12.35
C ILE A 7 3.03 12.40 13.34
N THR A 8 2.51 13.51 12.81
CA THR A 8 2.00 14.64 13.60
C THR A 8 0.50 14.56 13.85
N ASP A 9 -0.26 13.99 12.90
CA ASP A 9 -1.69 13.74 13.02
C ASP A 9 -1.99 12.29 12.57
N ARG A 10 -2.41 11.46 13.52
CA ARG A 10 -2.71 10.05 13.25
C ARG A 10 -4.07 9.85 12.57
N ALA A 11 -5.01 10.76 12.73
CA ALA A 11 -6.33 10.64 12.12
C ALA A 11 -6.31 10.93 10.61
N GLN A 12 -5.37 11.77 10.16
CA GLN A 12 -5.17 12.07 8.74
C GLN A 12 -4.12 11.18 8.06
N PHE A 13 -3.28 10.49 8.84
CA PHE A 13 -2.22 9.67 8.30
C PHE A 13 -2.76 8.35 7.73
N GLU A 14 -2.36 8.05 6.49
CA GLU A 14 -2.74 6.85 5.74
C GLU A 14 -1.52 5.92 5.58
N PRO A 15 -1.30 4.96 6.50
CA PRO A 15 -0.05 4.19 6.55
C PRO A 15 0.18 3.33 5.32
N ILE A 16 -0.87 2.68 4.82
CA ILE A 16 -0.77 1.72 3.71
C ILE A 16 -0.40 2.43 2.41
N SER A 17 -1.06 3.56 2.12
CA SER A 17 -0.73 4.36 0.93
C SER A 17 0.66 4.99 1.02
N THR A 18 1.07 5.40 2.21
CA THR A 18 2.44 5.89 2.43
C THR A 18 3.47 4.81 2.15
N GLY A 19 3.26 3.58 2.65
CA GLY A 19 4.15 2.45 2.39
C GLY A 19 4.25 2.07 0.90
N LEU A 20 3.12 2.09 0.19
CA LEU A 20 3.07 1.83 -1.25
C LEU A 20 3.79 2.92 -2.06
N GLU A 21 3.64 4.19 -1.66
CA GLU A 21 4.35 5.29 -2.30
C GLU A 21 5.86 5.15 -2.10
N ILE A 22 6.31 4.84 -0.89
CA ILE A 22 7.74 4.57 -0.61
C ILE A 22 8.25 3.41 -1.47
N ALA A 23 7.50 2.31 -1.53
CA ALA A 23 7.87 1.17 -2.38
C ALA A 23 7.96 1.56 -3.86
N ALA A 24 7.07 2.43 -4.35
CA ALA A 24 7.05 2.85 -5.74
C ALA A 24 8.27 3.71 -6.08
N GLN A 25 8.63 4.63 -5.17
CA GLN A 25 9.84 5.43 -5.32
C GLN A 25 11.10 4.57 -5.22
N LEU A 26 11.15 3.58 -4.33
CA LEU A 26 12.28 2.64 -4.22
C LEU A 26 12.44 1.80 -5.50
N LEU A 27 11.35 1.30 -6.06
CA LEU A 27 11.37 0.58 -7.34
C LEU A 27 11.87 1.47 -8.49
N LYS A 28 11.48 2.75 -8.51
CA LYS A 28 11.91 3.72 -9.53
C LYS A 28 13.39 4.09 -9.40
N LEU A 29 13.87 4.29 -8.17
CA LEU A 29 15.25 4.71 -7.90
C LEU A 29 16.26 3.56 -7.96
N TYR A 30 15.86 2.36 -7.53
CA TYR A 30 16.72 1.18 -7.42
C TYR A 30 16.09 -0.06 -8.07
N PRO A 31 15.76 -0.04 -9.37
CA PRO A 31 15.00 -1.12 -10.02
C PRO A 31 15.73 -2.48 -10.04
N LYS A 32 17.07 -2.49 -9.93
CA LYS A 32 17.87 -3.72 -9.90
C LYS A 32 18.05 -4.31 -8.49
N ASP A 33 18.03 -3.46 -7.47
CA ASP A 33 18.33 -3.85 -6.09
C ASP A 33 17.05 -4.02 -5.25
N PHE A 34 15.95 -3.38 -5.63
CA PHE A 34 14.68 -3.48 -4.93
C PHE A 34 13.97 -4.80 -5.28
N ALA A 35 13.93 -5.72 -4.32
CA ALA A 35 13.27 -7.02 -4.45
C ALA A 35 11.73 -6.90 -4.40
N ALA A 36 11.12 -6.37 -5.46
CA ALA A 36 9.67 -6.19 -5.58
C ALA A 36 8.89 -7.50 -5.37
N ASP A 37 9.45 -8.67 -5.70
CA ASP A 37 8.75 -9.94 -5.51
C ASP A 37 8.52 -10.27 -4.01
N ARG A 38 9.41 -9.81 -3.11
CA ARG A 38 9.19 -9.90 -1.65
C ARG A 38 8.10 -8.94 -1.17
N PHE A 39 7.92 -7.81 -1.86
CA PHE A 39 6.87 -6.86 -1.53
C PHE A 39 5.47 -7.46 -1.73
N ASN A 40 5.27 -8.29 -2.76
CA ASN A 40 3.99 -8.97 -2.96
C ASN A 40 3.62 -9.94 -1.82
N GLN A 41 4.62 -10.54 -1.15
CA GLN A 41 4.37 -11.41 0.01
C GLN A 41 3.75 -10.66 1.20
N LEU A 42 4.03 -9.36 1.32
CA LEU A 42 3.44 -8.49 2.35
C LEU A 42 2.09 -7.91 1.91
N LEU A 43 1.98 -7.56 0.63
CA LEU A 43 0.79 -6.94 0.06
C LEU A 43 -0.36 -7.94 -0.10
N VAL A 44 -0.03 -9.20 -0.44
CA VAL A 44 -0.97 -10.32 -0.68
C VAL A 44 -2.09 -9.93 -1.65
N SER A 45 -1.79 -9.05 -2.60
CA SER A 45 -2.74 -8.57 -3.60
C SER A 45 -2.07 -8.48 -4.96
N GLN A 46 -2.33 -9.49 -5.78
CA GLN A 46 -1.77 -9.57 -7.12
C GLN A 46 -2.19 -8.38 -7.99
N LYS A 47 -3.45 -7.94 -7.89
CA LYS A 47 -3.97 -6.78 -8.64
C LYS A 47 -3.17 -5.50 -8.36
N VAL A 48 -2.89 -5.25 -7.08
CA VAL A 48 -2.15 -4.05 -6.66
C VAL A 48 -0.67 -4.19 -7.02
N TYR A 49 -0.11 -5.40 -6.89
CA TYR A 49 1.26 -5.69 -7.30
C TYR A 49 1.51 -5.51 -8.80
N ASP A 50 0.58 -5.95 -9.65
CA ASP A 50 0.71 -5.81 -11.09
C ASP A 50 0.68 -4.34 -11.51
N ALA A 51 -0.23 -3.55 -10.94
CA ALA A 51 -0.29 -2.10 -11.17
C ALA A 51 0.95 -1.38 -10.63
N PHE A 52 1.47 -1.81 -9.48
CA PHE A 52 2.71 -1.32 -8.90
C PHE A 52 3.90 -1.58 -9.82
N ARG A 53 4.03 -2.78 -10.37
CA ARG A 53 5.09 -3.14 -11.33
C ARG A 53 5.02 -2.35 -12.64
N GLN A 54 3.84 -1.89 -13.02
CA GLN A 54 3.65 -1.02 -14.20
C GLN A 54 4.08 0.45 -13.94
N GLY A 55 4.55 0.77 -12.73
CA GLY A 55 4.99 2.13 -12.38
C GLY A 55 3.84 3.07 -12.02
N THR A 56 2.67 2.52 -11.68
CA THR A 56 1.53 3.31 -11.19
C THR A 56 1.89 3.95 -9.85
N GLU A 57 1.62 5.24 -9.69
CA GLU A 57 1.89 5.94 -8.43
C GLU A 57 1.04 5.43 -7.26
N GLY A 58 1.57 5.50 -6.04
CA GLY A 58 0.95 4.90 -4.85
C GLY A 58 -0.45 5.42 -4.56
N ARG A 59 -0.75 6.67 -4.94
CA ARG A 59 -2.09 7.26 -4.83
C ARG A 59 -3.12 6.60 -5.76
N ALA A 60 -2.73 6.26 -6.98
CA ALA A 60 -3.61 5.60 -7.95
C ALA A 60 -3.82 4.12 -7.59
N LEU A 61 -2.82 3.47 -6.97
CA LEU A 61 -2.98 2.10 -6.47
C LEU A 61 -4.12 1.98 -5.45
N ARG A 62 -4.39 3.03 -4.65
CA ARG A 62 -5.49 3.02 -3.65
C ARG A 62 -6.84 2.69 -4.27
N GLN A 63 -7.13 3.24 -5.44
CA GLN A 63 -8.41 3.03 -6.11
C GLN A 63 -8.66 1.56 -6.44
N ILE A 64 -7.61 0.74 -6.55
CA ILE A 64 -7.70 -0.69 -6.89
C ILE A 64 -8.35 -1.49 -5.76
N TRP A 65 -8.09 -1.16 -4.49
CA TRP A 65 -8.56 -1.95 -3.35
C TRP A 65 -9.68 -1.30 -2.53
N GLU A 66 -10.08 -0.06 -2.82
CA GLU A 66 -11.17 0.63 -2.09
C GLU A 66 -12.47 -0.18 -2.07
N THR A 67 -12.84 -0.78 -3.20
CA THR A 67 -14.04 -1.62 -3.31
C THR A 67 -13.95 -2.86 -2.41
N ASP A 68 -12.81 -3.54 -2.43
CA ASP A 68 -12.58 -4.74 -1.61
C ASP A 68 -12.55 -4.38 -0.11
N LEU A 69 -11.98 -3.22 0.23
CA LEU A 69 -11.97 -2.68 1.59
C LEU A 69 -13.38 -2.35 2.09
N ALA A 70 -14.23 -1.75 1.24
CA ALA A 70 -15.62 -1.48 1.58
C ALA A 70 -16.39 -2.78 1.84
N GLY A 71 -16.21 -3.80 1.00
CA GLY A 71 -16.77 -5.13 1.20
C GLY A 71 -16.31 -5.78 2.52
N PHE A 72 -15.01 -5.71 2.80
CA PHE A 72 -14.44 -6.21 4.05
C PHE A 72 -15.02 -5.49 5.27
N ARG A 73 -15.14 -4.15 5.24
CA ARG A 73 -15.75 -3.35 6.33
C ARG A 73 -17.20 -3.76 6.58
N ALA A 74 -17.97 -4.03 5.53
CA ALA A 74 -19.36 -4.47 5.64
C ALA A 74 -19.52 -5.88 6.24
N ILE A 75 -18.56 -6.78 6.00
CA ILE A 75 -18.52 -8.10 6.65
C ILE A 75 -18.08 -7.93 8.11
N ARG A 76 -17.00 -7.18 8.34
CA ARG A 76 -16.39 -6.96 9.64
C ARG A 76 -17.37 -6.37 10.65
N SER A 77 -18.25 -5.46 10.22
CA SER A 77 -19.23 -4.82 11.11
C SER A 77 -20.15 -5.79 11.85
N LYS A 78 -20.40 -6.98 11.27
CA LYS A 78 -21.23 -8.03 11.89
C LYS A 78 -20.56 -8.72 13.08
N TYR A 79 -19.23 -8.59 13.20
CA TYR A 79 -18.42 -9.31 14.18
C TYR A 79 -17.64 -8.37 15.10
N LEU A 80 -17.89 -7.06 15.05
CA LEU A 80 -17.27 -6.10 15.96
C LEU A 80 -17.88 -6.26 17.36
N LEU A 81 -17.02 -6.45 18.36
CA LEU A 81 -17.39 -6.44 19.78
C LEU A 81 -17.29 -5.02 20.39
N TYR A 82 -16.60 -4.11 19.68
CA TYR A 82 -16.38 -2.72 20.00
C TYR A 82 -16.07 -1.93 18.72
#